data_AF-A0A3P9Q2Z7-F1
#
_entry.id   AF-A0A3P9Q2Z7-F1
#
_cell.length_a   1.000
_cell.length_b   1.000
_cell.length_c   1.000
_cell.angle_alpha   90.00
_cell.angle_beta   90.00
_cell.angle_gamma   90.00
#
_symmetry.space_group_name_H-M   'P 1'
#
loop_
_entity.id
_entity.type
_entity.pdbx_description
1 polymer ?
#
loop_
_entity_poly.entity_id
_entity_poly.type
_entity_poly.pdbx_seq_one_letter_code
_entity_poly.pdbx_strand_id
1 'polypeptide(L)'
;TDKLCLFNSSPYHHLFSNTEFRGNDFLESQAVSPEHCQFLCSVHPLCTYFSFSSNDFRCFLKNNPNSMVAKTKSNFTSGISSHLCQIDESWAKLTYRDIEFRGLDFRSEVVNFVDICQEKCTEDPNCQFYTYHNGSFFHPENRHRCYMKRVVTMPTPSHIRKVDNVMSGFTLRNCRSS
;
A
#
# COMPACT_ATOMS: atom_id res chain seq x y z
N THR A 1 16.33 14.33 24.44
CA THR A 1 16.30 13.25 25.45
C THR A 1 15.88 12.00 24.72
N ASP A 2 16.81 11.47 23.94
CA ASP A 2 16.56 10.54 22.84
C ASP A 2 17.15 9.19 23.22
N LYS A 3 16.30 8.34 23.80
CA LYS A 3 16.71 7.03 24.34
C LYS A 3 15.88 5.85 23.82
N LEU A 4 15.14 5.98 22.71
CA LEU A 4 14.35 4.85 22.16
C LEU A 4 14.79 4.32 20.78
N CYS A 5 15.75 4.95 20.09
CA CYS A 5 16.17 4.50 18.76
C CYS A 5 17.55 3.80 18.72
N LEU A 6 18.11 3.43 19.88
CA LEU A 6 19.39 2.74 19.94
C LEU A 6 19.19 1.26 20.25
N PHE A 7 18.80 0.46 19.25
CA PHE A 7 19.27 -0.93 19.08
C PHE A 7 18.96 -1.36 17.64
N ASN A 8 20.01 -1.68 16.88
CA ASN A 8 19.92 -2.41 15.62
C ASN A 8 19.10 -3.68 15.83
N SER A 9 18.00 -3.83 15.06
CA SER A 9 16.84 -4.75 15.21
C SER A 9 15.72 -4.21 16.11
N SER A 10 14.91 -3.28 15.58
CA SER A 10 13.79 -2.68 16.32
C SER A 10 12.54 -3.58 16.28
N PRO A 11 11.90 -3.90 17.43
CA PRO A 11 10.72 -4.76 17.52
C PRO A 11 9.43 -4.16 16.89
N TYR A 12 9.49 -2.93 16.36
CA TYR A 12 8.35 -2.21 15.77
C TYR A 12 8.18 -2.43 14.26
N HIS A 13 9.13 -3.08 13.60
CA HIS A 13 8.98 -3.57 12.22
C HIS A 13 8.36 -4.98 12.15
N HIS A 14 8.01 -5.57 13.29
CA HIS A 14 7.48 -6.92 13.32
C HIS A 14 6.03 -6.97 12.88
N LEU A 15 5.83 -7.52 11.68
CA LEU A 15 4.55 -7.98 11.21
C LEU A 15 4.23 -9.34 11.83
N PHE A 16 3.01 -9.47 12.34
CA PHE A 16 2.47 -10.70 12.91
C PHE A 16 1.64 -11.42 11.84
N SER A 17 2.28 -12.32 11.11
CA SER A 17 1.62 -13.16 10.10
C SER A 17 0.57 -14.08 10.73
N ASN A 18 -0.47 -14.40 9.95
CA ASN A 18 -1.60 -15.25 10.34
C ASN A 18 -2.27 -14.81 11.65
N THR A 19 -2.27 -13.51 11.94
CA THR A 19 -2.75 -12.92 13.18
C THR A 19 -3.68 -11.75 12.89
N GLU A 20 -4.85 -11.76 13.50
CA GLU A 20 -5.82 -10.66 13.54
C GLU A 20 -5.80 -10.03 14.94
N PHE A 21 -5.64 -8.71 15.02
CA PHE A 21 -5.96 -7.94 16.22
C PHE A 21 -7.44 -7.56 16.15
N ARG A 22 -8.27 -8.06 17.07
CA ARG A 22 -9.73 -7.85 17.02
C ARG A 22 -10.16 -6.52 17.62
N GLY A 23 -11.23 -5.95 17.06
CA GLY A 23 -11.91 -4.76 17.57
C GLY A 23 -11.15 -3.45 17.35
N ASN A 24 -11.74 -2.36 17.88
CA ASN A 24 -11.23 -0.99 17.85
C ASN A 24 -10.89 -0.43 16.46
N ASP A 25 -11.52 -0.97 15.42
CA ASP A 25 -11.45 -0.44 14.06
C ASP A 25 -12.13 0.93 14.03
N PHE A 26 -11.37 1.98 13.71
CA PHE A 26 -11.94 3.32 13.51
C PHE A 26 -11.88 3.76 12.05
N LEU A 27 -11.05 3.11 11.23
CA LEU A 27 -10.92 3.39 9.80
C LEU A 27 -10.56 2.12 9.04
N GLU A 28 -11.29 1.87 7.95
CA GLU A 28 -11.01 0.83 6.97
C GLU A 28 -10.53 1.50 5.68
N SER A 29 -9.35 1.10 5.21
CA SER A 29 -8.76 1.58 3.97
C SER A 29 -8.29 0.41 3.11
N GLN A 30 -7.83 0.71 1.90
CA GLN A 30 -7.23 -0.28 1.00
C GLN A 30 -5.71 -0.13 1.06
N ALA A 31 -5.01 -1.25 1.27
CA ALA A 31 -3.56 -1.33 1.22
C ALA A 31 -3.16 -2.51 0.34
N VAL A 32 -2.10 -2.35 -0.45
CA VAL A 32 -1.66 -3.44 -1.35
C VAL A 32 -0.88 -4.53 -0.62
N SER A 33 -0.33 -4.21 0.55
CA SER A 33 0.47 -5.12 1.36
C SER A 33 0.38 -4.77 2.86
N PRO A 34 0.81 -5.67 3.75
CA PRO A 34 0.91 -5.37 5.18
C PRO A 34 1.81 -4.17 5.50
N GLU A 35 2.90 -3.99 4.75
CA GLU A 35 3.85 -2.88 4.91
C GLU A 35 3.20 -1.56 4.51
N HIS A 36 2.45 -1.54 3.41
CA HIS A 36 1.65 -0.36 3.06
C HIS A 36 0.58 -0.08 4.15
N CYS A 37 -0.05 -1.12 4.71
CA CYS A 37 -0.99 -0.93 5.82
C CYS A 37 -0.31 -0.39 7.09
N GLN A 38 0.90 -0.85 7.39
CA GLN A 38 1.73 -0.32 8.48
C GLN A 38 2.08 1.15 8.26
N PHE A 39 2.45 1.52 7.04
CA PHE A 39 2.67 2.92 6.66
C PHE A 39 1.43 3.76 6.95
N LEU A 40 0.24 3.33 6.49
CA LEU A 40 -1.02 4.04 6.71
C LEU A 40 -1.32 4.22 8.20
N CYS A 41 -1.10 3.19 9.01
CA CYS A 41 -1.24 3.32 10.46
C CYS A 41 -0.19 4.27 11.07
N SER A 42 1.06 4.23 10.57
CA SER A 42 2.16 5.04 11.09
C SER A 42 2.05 6.52 10.74
N VAL A 43 1.32 6.88 9.68
CA VAL A 43 1.05 8.30 9.36
C VAL A 43 -0.29 8.79 9.92
N HIS A 44 -1.17 7.89 10.36
CA HIS A 44 -2.46 8.26 10.91
C HIS A 44 -2.35 8.55 12.42
N PRO A 45 -2.64 9.77 12.90
CA PRO A 45 -2.33 10.21 14.27
C PRO A 45 -3.03 9.41 15.38
N LEU A 46 -4.19 8.82 15.07
CA LEU A 46 -4.96 8.00 16.02
C LEU A 46 -4.62 6.51 15.98
N CYS A 47 -3.88 6.03 14.98
CA CYS A 47 -3.66 4.60 14.82
C CYS A 47 -2.55 4.13 15.73
N THR A 48 -2.82 3.07 16.51
CA THR A 48 -1.83 2.44 17.39
C THR A 48 -1.40 1.07 16.88
N TYR A 49 -2.28 0.37 16.18
CA TYR A 49 -2.01 -0.93 15.57
C TYR A 49 -2.97 -1.16 14.40
N PHE A 50 -2.69 -2.18 13.59
CA PHE A 50 -3.52 -2.48 12.42
C PHE A 50 -3.67 -3.99 12.20
N SER A 51 -4.64 -4.35 11.38
CA SER A 51 -4.74 -5.68 10.78
C SER A 51 -4.96 -5.53 9.28
N PHE A 52 -4.18 -6.26 8.48
CA PHE A 52 -4.28 -6.30 7.03
C PHE A 52 -4.86 -7.64 6.59
N SER A 53 -5.86 -7.64 5.71
CA SER A 53 -6.39 -8.84 5.07
C SER A 53 -5.87 -8.96 3.64
N SER A 54 -5.12 -10.02 3.36
CA SER A 54 -4.57 -10.29 2.02
C SER A 54 -5.60 -10.85 1.03
N ASN A 55 -6.81 -11.20 1.50
CA ASN A 55 -7.89 -11.70 0.64
C ASN A 55 -8.51 -10.59 -0.20
N ASP A 56 -8.75 -9.44 0.40
CA ASP A 56 -9.49 -8.31 -0.19
C ASP A 56 -8.77 -6.96 -0.01
N PHE A 57 -7.48 -7.01 0.33
CA PHE A 57 -6.59 -5.85 0.45
C PHE A 57 -7.06 -4.81 1.48
N ARG A 58 -7.85 -5.24 2.47
CA ARG A 58 -8.34 -4.34 3.50
C ARG A 58 -7.32 -4.12 4.59
N CYS A 59 -7.16 -2.85 4.94
CA CYS A 59 -6.32 -2.37 6.00
C CYS A 59 -7.20 -1.76 7.09
N PHE A 60 -7.21 -2.40 8.25
CA PHE A 60 -8.02 -2.01 9.39
C PHE A 60 -7.14 -1.25 10.38
N LEU A 61 -7.33 0.07 10.47
CA LEU A 61 -6.60 0.94 11.38
C LEU A 61 -7.33 0.98 12.73
N LYS A 62 -6.58 0.71 13.79
CA LYS A 62 -7.13 0.48 15.12
C LYS A 62 -6.48 1.37 16.16
N ASN A 63 -7.26 1.75 17.17
CA ASN A 63 -6.80 2.52 18.32
C ASN A 63 -6.98 1.73 19.63
N ASN A 64 -6.60 2.33 20.76
CA ASN A 64 -6.74 1.73 22.09
C ASN A 64 -5.88 0.46 22.31
N PRO A 65 -4.55 0.62 22.51
CA PRO A 65 -3.62 -0.51 22.64
C PRO A 65 -3.88 -1.37 23.89
N ASN A 66 -4.55 -0.83 24.92
CA ASN A 66 -4.90 -1.56 26.14
C ASN A 66 -5.94 -2.67 25.90
N SER A 67 -6.58 -2.69 24.73
CA SER A 67 -7.59 -3.67 24.34
C SER A 67 -7.17 -4.51 23.13
N MET A 68 -5.87 -4.57 22.83
CA MET A 68 -5.33 -5.35 21.72
C MET A 68 -5.41 -6.85 22.01
N VAL A 69 -6.31 -7.56 21.31
CA VAL A 69 -6.49 -9.02 21.43
C VAL A 69 -6.04 -9.70 20.13
N ALA A 70 -4.95 -10.46 20.21
CA ALA A 70 -4.44 -11.26 19.09
C ALA A 70 -5.19 -12.59 18.96
N LYS A 71 -5.59 -12.92 17.73
CA LYS A 71 -6.14 -14.24 17.38
C LYS A 71 -5.52 -14.77 16.11
N THR A 72 -5.26 -16.07 16.09
CA THR A 72 -4.83 -16.77 14.89
C THR A 72 -5.93 -16.72 13.83
N LYS A 73 -5.60 -16.15 12.67
CA LYS A 73 -6.49 -16.07 11.51
C LYS A 73 -5.64 -16.04 10.25
N SER A 74 -5.81 -17.05 9.38
CA SER A 74 -5.11 -17.09 8.10
C SER A 74 -5.48 -15.88 7.23
N ASN A 75 -4.55 -15.48 6.37
CA ASN A 75 -4.68 -14.32 5.47
C ASN A 75 -4.77 -12.95 6.18
N PHE A 76 -4.56 -12.93 7.49
CA PHE A 76 -4.40 -11.70 8.24
C PHE A 76 -2.94 -11.52 8.64
N THR A 77 -2.42 -10.31 8.43
CA THR A 77 -1.13 -9.88 8.95
C THR A 77 -1.36 -8.62 9.77
N SER A 78 -0.99 -8.63 11.03
CA SER A 78 -1.16 -7.47 11.91
C SER A 78 0.17 -6.80 12.23
N GLY A 79 0.13 -5.58 12.75
CA GLY A 79 1.33 -4.87 13.15
C GLY A 79 1.01 -3.67 14.04
N ILE A 80 2.04 -3.04 14.57
CA ILE A 80 1.95 -1.87 15.46
C ILE A 80 2.40 -0.64 14.68
N SER A 81 1.87 0.53 15.05
CA SER A 81 2.32 1.79 14.46
C SER A 81 3.80 2.07 14.77
N SER A 82 4.53 2.55 13.75
CA SER A 82 5.92 2.97 13.84
C SER A 82 6.07 4.49 14.00
N HIS A 83 5.12 5.19 14.64
CA HIS A 83 5.11 6.66 14.88
C HIS A 83 6.45 7.25 15.35
N LEU A 84 7.32 6.44 15.96
CA LEU A 84 8.59 6.85 16.58
C LEU A 84 9.84 6.28 15.89
N CYS A 85 9.69 5.58 14.76
CA CYS A 85 10.79 4.94 14.00
C CYS A 85 10.84 5.45 12.56
N GLN A 86 11.94 5.16 11.85
CA GLN A 86 11.99 5.37 10.39
C GLN A 86 10.87 4.56 9.73
N ILE A 87 9.94 5.25 9.08
CA ILE A 87 8.83 4.65 8.34
C ILE A 87 9.43 3.92 7.14
N ASP A 88 9.12 2.64 6.98
CA ASP A 88 9.51 1.88 5.79
C ASP A 88 8.58 2.22 4.62
N GLU A 89 9.19 2.77 3.56
CA GLU A 89 8.55 3.12 2.30
C GLU A 89 9.01 2.19 1.16
N SER A 90 9.67 1.07 1.48
CA SER A 90 10.10 0.07 0.49
C SER A 90 8.94 -0.47 -0.33
N TRP A 91 7.75 -0.56 0.26
CA TRP A 91 6.50 -0.95 -0.42
C TRP A 91 6.19 -0.06 -1.63
N ALA A 92 6.44 1.24 -1.56
CA ALA A 92 6.13 2.18 -2.65
C ALA A 92 7.03 1.98 -3.87
N LYS A 93 8.22 1.38 -3.69
CA LYS A 93 9.18 1.06 -4.76
C LYS A 93 8.83 -0.22 -5.53
N LEU A 94 7.88 -1.02 -5.04
CA LEU A 94 7.52 -2.30 -5.64
C LEU A 94 6.55 -2.12 -6.81
N THR A 95 6.68 -3.03 -7.79
CA THR A 95 5.66 -3.25 -8.83
C THR A 95 4.84 -4.48 -8.47
N TYR A 96 3.52 -4.29 -8.35
CA TYR A 96 2.57 -5.32 -7.93
C TYR A 96 1.95 -5.99 -9.17
N ARG A 97 2.42 -7.21 -9.47
CA ARG A 97 1.91 -8.02 -10.58
C ARG A 97 0.54 -8.61 -10.28
N ASP A 98 -0.28 -8.67 -11.31
CA ASP A 98 -1.66 -9.16 -11.30
C ASP A 98 -2.55 -8.44 -10.28
N ILE A 99 -2.21 -7.17 -9.99
CA ILE A 99 -2.94 -6.29 -9.09
C ILE A 99 -3.38 -5.04 -9.84
N GLU A 100 -4.69 -4.78 -9.85
CA GLU A 100 -5.30 -3.55 -10.34
C GLU A 100 -5.53 -2.59 -9.17
N PHE A 101 -5.04 -1.36 -9.29
CA PHE A 101 -5.45 -0.24 -8.43
C PHE A 101 -6.58 0.51 -9.11
N ARG A 102 -7.73 0.65 -8.46
CA ARG A 102 -8.81 1.50 -8.93
C ARG A 102 -8.70 2.90 -8.35
N GLY A 103 -9.16 3.87 -9.12
CA GLY A 103 -9.17 5.28 -8.78
C GLY A 103 -9.71 6.10 -9.94
N LEU A 104 -9.57 7.43 -9.86
CA LEU A 104 -9.89 8.30 -10.99
C LEU A 104 -8.71 8.29 -11.97
N ASP A 105 -8.94 7.70 -13.14
CA ASP A 105 -8.01 7.75 -14.27
C ASP A 105 -8.11 9.13 -14.89
N PHE A 106 -7.10 9.96 -14.66
CA PHE A 106 -7.08 11.32 -15.22
C PHE A 106 -6.30 11.38 -16.54
N ARG A 107 -5.43 10.39 -16.80
CA ARG A 107 -4.63 10.28 -18.01
C ARG A 107 -4.32 8.82 -18.30
N SER A 108 -4.23 8.47 -19.58
CA SER A 108 -3.76 7.15 -20.02
C SER A 108 -2.89 7.27 -21.26
N GLU A 109 -1.85 6.46 -21.36
CA GLU A 109 -0.93 6.45 -22.50
C GLU A 109 -0.55 5.03 -22.90
N VAL A 110 -0.26 4.83 -24.19
CA VAL A 110 0.31 3.57 -24.67
C VAL A 110 1.82 3.58 -24.45
N VAL A 111 2.31 2.60 -23.70
CA VAL A 111 3.73 2.40 -23.36
C VAL A 111 4.08 0.91 -23.44
N ASN A 112 5.30 0.58 -23.86
CA ASN A 112 5.68 -0.81 -24.09
C ASN A 112 5.96 -1.60 -22.80
N PHE A 113 6.33 -0.91 -21.72
CA PHE A 113 6.80 -1.52 -20.49
C PHE A 113 6.33 -0.77 -19.24
N VAL A 114 6.31 -1.49 -18.11
CA VAL A 114 5.77 -1.00 -16.83
C VAL A 114 6.66 0.06 -16.18
N ASP A 115 7.98 -0.02 -16.36
CA ASP A 115 8.97 0.96 -15.91
C ASP A 115 8.73 2.33 -16.55
N ILE A 116 8.41 2.37 -17.86
CA ILE A 116 8.03 3.61 -18.55
C ILE A 116 6.72 4.18 -17.97
N CYS A 117 5.77 3.33 -17.59
CA CYS A 117 4.54 3.78 -16.91
C CYS A 117 4.84 4.39 -15.54
N GLN A 118 5.74 3.76 -14.76
CA GLN A 118 6.18 4.26 -13.46
C GLN A 118 6.93 5.59 -13.59
N GLU A 119 7.82 5.73 -14.57
CA GLU A 119 8.54 6.96 -14.88
C GLU A 119 7.54 8.09 -15.18
N LYS A 120 6.61 7.89 -16.11
CA LYS A 120 5.58 8.88 -16.43
C LYS A 120 4.71 9.27 -15.24
N CYS A 121 4.32 8.31 -14.40
CA CYS A 121 3.60 8.61 -13.16
C CYS A 121 4.48 9.31 -12.11
N THR A 122 5.79 9.11 -12.16
CA THR A 122 6.74 9.80 -11.29
C THR A 122 6.98 11.23 -11.76
N GLU A 123 6.98 11.48 -13.07
CA GLU A 123 7.13 12.82 -13.63
C GLU A 123 5.87 13.67 -13.50
N ASP A 124 4.67 13.08 -13.63
CA ASP A 124 3.42 13.84 -13.57
C ASP A 124 3.06 14.22 -12.12
N PRO A 125 2.96 15.52 -11.79
CA PRO A 125 2.72 15.96 -10.42
C PRO A 125 1.37 15.50 -9.85
N ASN A 126 0.41 15.14 -10.70
CA ASN A 126 -0.91 14.69 -10.31
C ASN A 126 -1.01 13.17 -10.12
N CYS A 127 -0.03 12.38 -10.60
CA CYS A 127 -0.11 10.93 -10.49
C CYS A 127 0.34 10.44 -9.12
N GLN A 128 -0.54 9.73 -8.41
CA GLN A 128 -0.23 9.11 -7.12
C GLN A 128 0.14 7.63 -7.28
N PHE A 129 -0.53 6.95 -8.20
CA PHE A 129 -0.30 5.56 -8.53
C PHE A 129 -0.77 5.24 -9.95
N TYR A 130 -0.37 4.10 -10.48
CA TYR A 130 -0.69 3.68 -11.83
C TYR A 130 -1.15 2.22 -11.88
N THR A 131 -1.84 1.87 -12.96
CA THR A 131 -2.05 0.48 -13.39
C THR A 131 -1.68 0.37 -14.86
N TYR A 132 -0.78 -0.55 -15.15
CA TYR A 132 -0.29 -0.88 -16.49
C TYR A 132 -0.90 -2.21 -16.94
N HIS A 133 -1.53 -2.21 -18.11
CA HIS A 133 -1.97 -3.43 -18.79
C HIS A 133 -0.86 -3.91 -19.72
N ASN A 134 -0.36 -5.12 -19.52
CA ASN A 134 0.73 -5.64 -20.34
C ASN A 134 0.25 -6.10 -21.73
N GLY A 135 1.18 -6.55 -22.58
CA GLY A 135 0.88 -7.01 -23.94
C GLY A 135 -0.03 -8.25 -24.02
N SER A 136 -0.20 -8.97 -22.92
CA SER A 136 -1.05 -10.17 -22.81
C SER A 136 -2.41 -9.87 -22.17
N PHE A 137 -2.76 -8.60 -21.92
CA PHE A 137 -4.06 -8.24 -21.36
C PHE A 137 -5.21 -8.75 -22.26
N PHE A 138 -6.28 -9.23 -21.61
CA PHE A 138 -7.39 -9.94 -22.26
C PHE A 138 -8.01 -9.11 -23.39
N HIS A 139 -8.29 -7.84 -23.10
CA HIS A 139 -8.84 -6.90 -24.05
C HIS A 139 -7.72 -6.33 -24.95
N PRO A 140 -7.68 -6.61 -26.27
CA PRO A 140 -6.60 -6.18 -27.14
C PRO A 140 -6.45 -4.66 -27.24
N GLU A 141 -7.58 -3.96 -27.25
CA GLU A 141 -7.63 -2.50 -27.22
C GLU A 141 -6.97 -1.98 -25.95
N ASN A 142 -7.18 -2.69 -24.82
CA ASN A 142 -6.51 -2.69 -23.48
C ASN A 142 -4.98 -2.61 -23.40
N ARG A 143 -4.27 -3.20 -24.36
CA ARG A 143 -2.88 -3.64 -24.17
C ARG A 143 -1.88 -2.49 -24.17
N HIS A 144 -0.74 -2.73 -23.52
CA HIS A 144 0.39 -1.80 -23.45
C HIS A 144 -0.03 -0.42 -22.95
N ARG A 145 -0.98 -0.36 -21.99
CA ARG A 145 -1.54 0.92 -21.56
C ARG A 145 -1.30 1.20 -20.12
N CYS A 146 -0.72 2.36 -19.89
CA CYS A 146 -0.50 2.97 -18.61
C CYS A 146 -1.70 3.85 -18.26
N TYR A 147 -2.37 3.54 -17.16
CA TYR A 147 -3.41 4.39 -16.61
C TYR A 147 -2.88 5.08 -15.36
N MET A 148 -2.74 6.39 -15.42
CA MET A 148 -2.28 7.24 -14.31
C MET A 148 -3.48 7.71 -13.49
N LYS A 149 -3.38 7.54 -12.18
CA LYS A 149 -4.51 7.66 -11.28
C LYS A 149 -4.22 8.63 -10.13
N ARG A 150 -5.28 9.28 -9.67
CA ARG A 150 -5.27 10.16 -8.50
C ARG A 150 -6.55 10.01 -7.69
N VAL A 151 -6.48 10.36 -6.42
CA VAL A 151 -7.59 10.42 -5.47
C VAL A 151 -7.51 11.71 -4.67
N VAL A 152 -8.68 12.27 -4.34
CA VAL A 152 -8.80 13.60 -3.73
C VAL A 152 -8.64 13.56 -2.21
N THR A 153 -9.02 12.44 -1.57
CA THR A 153 -9.13 12.36 -0.10
C THR A 153 -7.84 11.89 0.56
N MET A 154 -7.45 10.63 0.34
CA MET A 154 -6.27 10.00 0.92
C MET A 154 -5.54 9.22 -0.17
N PRO A 155 -4.19 9.24 -0.26
CA PRO A 155 -3.41 8.70 -1.39
C PRO A 155 -3.36 7.16 -1.42
N THR A 156 -4.50 6.51 -1.16
CA THR A 156 -4.71 5.07 -1.26
C THR A 156 -5.63 4.78 -2.43
N PRO A 157 -5.38 3.69 -3.21
CA PRO A 157 -6.33 3.23 -4.20
C PRO A 157 -7.73 3.06 -3.60
N SER A 158 -8.78 3.45 -4.33
CA SER A 158 -10.15 3.33 -3.81
C SER A 158 -10.59 1.86 -3.69
N HIS A 159 -10.01 0.99 -4.51
CA HIS A 159 -10.20 -0.45 -4.46
C HIS A 159 -8.99 -1.15 -5.08
N ILE A 160 -8.55 -2.27 -4.52
CA ILE A 160 -7.49 -3.11 -5.07
C ILE A 160 -8.08 -4.47 -5.45
N ARG A 161 -7.72 -5.00 -6.62
CA ARG A 161 -8.24 -6.29 -7.11
C ARG A 161 -7.13 -7.12 -7.72
N LYS A 162 -7.28 -8.44 -7.62
CA LYS A 162 -6.50 -9.38 -8.42
C LYS A 162 -7.07 -9.40 -9.84
N VAL A 163 -6.24 -9.10 -10.83
CA VAL A 163 -6.59 -9.09 -12.25
C VAL A 163 -5.37 -9.60 -13.01
N ASP A 164 -5.50 -10.63 -13.82
CA ASP A 164 -4.35 -11.17 -14.55
C ASP A 164 -3.84 -10.17 -15.58
N ASN A 165 -2.52 -10.19 -15.82
CA ASN A 165 -1.85 -9.43 -16.88
C ASN A 165 -1.88 -7.90 -16.70
N VAL A 166 -2.08 -7.43 -15.45
CA VAL A 166 -1.88 -6.04 -15.08
C VAL A 166 -0.74 -5.90 -14.06
N MET A 167 -0.16 -4.71 -13.97
CA MET A 167 0.87 -4.39 -13.00
C MET A 167 0.59 -2.99 -12.43
N SER A 168 0.52 -2.84 -11.13
CA SER A 168 0.31 -1.55 -10.49
C SER A 168 1.50 -1.12 -9.65
N GLY A 169 1.62 0.18 -9.39
CA GLY A 169 2.67 0.73 -8.56
C GLY A 169 2.37 2.16 -8.15
N PHE A 170 3.22 2.72 -7.30
CA PHE A 170 3.11 4.08 -6.79
C PHE A 170 4.11 5.01 -7.47
N THR A 171 3.82 6.31 -7.43
CA THR A 171 4.78 7.34 -7.83
C THR A 171 6.02 7.29 -6.93
N LEU A 172 7.22 7.46 -7.49
CA LEU A 172 8.46 7.41 -6.72
C LEU A 172 8.92 8.78 -6.19
N ARG A 173 8.14 9.85 -6.42
CA ARG A 173 8.51 11.22 -6.06
C ARG A 173 8.81 11.44 -4.58
N ASN A 174 8.09 10.73 -3.71
CA ASN A 174 8.25 10.86 -2.27
C ASN A 174 9.25 9.87 -1.69
N CYS A 175 9.72 8.90 -2.48
CA CYS A 175 10.71 7.93 -2.05
C CYS A 175 12.07 8.65 -1.93
N ARG A 176 12.65 8.70 -0.73
CA ARG A 176 14.01 9.21 -0.56
C ARG A 176 14.98 8.39 -1.41
N SER A 177 15.75 9.08 -2.25
CA SER A 177 16.91 8.53 -2.94
C SER A 177 17.94 8.18 -1.87
N SER A 178 18.04 6.89 -1.56
CA SER A 178 19.09 6.32 -0.71
C SER A 178 20.43 6.37 -1.42
#